data_AF-M1ERX1-F1
#
_entry.id   AF-M1ERX1-F1
#
_cell.length_a   1.000
_cell.length_b   1.000
_cell.length_c   1.000
_cell.angle_alpha   90.00
_cell.angle_beta   90.00
_cell.angle_gamma   90.00
#
_symmetry.space_group_name_H-M   'P 1'
#
loop_
_entity.id
_entity.type
_entity.pdbx_description
1 polymer ?
#
loop_
_entity_poly.entity_id
_entity_poly.type
_entity_poly.pdbx_seq_one_letter_code
_entity_poly.pdbx_strand_id
1 'polypeptide(L)' 'NIFLRQKWNDPRLAYSEYPDDSLDLDPSMLDSIWKPDLFFANEKGANFHEVTTDNKLLRIFKNGNVLYSI' A
#
# COMPACT_ATOMS: atom_id res chain seq x y z
N ASN A 1 3.07 -15.38 -11.94
CA ASN A 1 2.36 -14.96 -10.72
C ASN A 1 3.37 -14.21 -9.85
N ILE A 2 3.12 -12.95 -9.54
CA ILE A 2 4.06 -12.06 -8.84
C ILE A 2 3.29 -11.43 -7.67
N PHE A 3 3.91 -11.38 -6.50
CA PHE A 3 3.46 -10.51 -5.42
C PHE A 3 4.34 -9.26 -5.43
N LEU A 4 3.71 -8.11 -5.56
CA LEU A 4 4.40 -6.82 -5.55
C LEU A 4 4.28 -6.21 -4.16
N ARG A 5 5.44 -5.99 -3.51
CA ARG A 5 5.52 -5.33 -2.21
C ARG A 5 6.25 -4.01 -2.37
N GLN A 6 5.59 -2.94 -1.95
CA GLN A 6 6.13 -1.59 -1.96
C GLN A 6 6.27 -1.12 -0.52
N LYS A 7 7.39 -0.45 -0.24
CA LYS A 7 7.63 0.22 1.04
C LYS A 7 8.12 1.62 0.78
N TRP A 8 7.52 2.58 1.45
CA TRP A 8 7.99 3.97 1.46
C TRP A 8 7.82 4.56 2.86
N ASN A 9 8.46 5.69 3.12
CA ASN A 9 8.24 6.46 4.33
C ASN A 9 7.47 7.73 3.97
N ASP A 10 6.31 7.93 4.60
CA ASP A 10 5.52 9.15 4.52
C ASP A 10 5.40 9.75 5.94
N PRO A 11 6.23 10.75 6.28
CA PRO A 11 6.21 11.37 7.61
C PRO A 11 4.86 11.98 8.00
N ARG A 12 3.97 12.28 7.04
CA ARG A 12 2.63 12.81 7.30
C ARG A 12 1.68 11.77 7.90
N LEU A 13 2.02 10.48 7.75
CA LEU A 13 1.25 9.35 8.27
C LEU A 13 1.83 8.82 9.60
N ALA A 14 2.86 9.46 10.16
CA ALA A 14 3.38 9.12 11.48
C ALA A 14 2.34 9.44 12.56
N TYR A 15 2.23 8.57 13.57
CA TYR A 15 1.26 8.70 14.64
C TYR A 15 1.84 8.25 15.99
N SER A 16 1.41 8.91 17.07
CA SER A 16 1.84 8.63 18.44
C SER A 16 0.69 8.39 19.43
N GLU A 17 -0.54 8.69 19.04
CA GLU A 17 -1.73 8.62 19.91
C GLU A 17 -2.21 7.17 20.13
N TYR A 18 -1.91 6.26 19.19
CA TYR A 18 -2.35 4.86 19.25
C TYR A 18 -1.30 3.95 19.87
N PRO A 19 -1.69 2.99 20.73
CA PRO A 19 -0.77 2.08 21.40
C PRO A 19 -0.10 1.10 20.42
N ASP A 20 -0.77 0.75 19.32
CA ASP A 20 -0.31 -0.27 18.37
C ASP A 20 0.81 0.23 17.45
N ASP A 21 1.85 -0.59 17.28
CA ASP A 21 3.02 -0.25 16.46
C ASP A 21 2.74 -0.17 14.95
N SER A 22 1.60 -0.71 14.52
CA SER A 22 1.10 -0.60 13.15
C SER A 22 -0.42 -0.63 13.08
N LEU A 23 -0.98 0.06 12.08
CA LEU A 23 -2.38 0.01 11.71
C LEU A 23 -2.55 -0.72 10.37
N ASP A 24 -3.38 -1.75 10.36
CA ASP A 24 -3.86 -2.39 9.13
C ASP A 24 -5.10 -1.65 8.65
N LEU A 25 -5.04 -1.14 7.41
CA LEU A 25 -6.08 -0.30 6.84
C LEU A 25 -6.76 -1.01 5.67
N ASP A 26 -8.03 -0.65 5.46
CA ASP A 26 -8.75 -1.07 4.28
C ASP A 26 -8.06 -0.53 3.02
N PRO A 27 -7.85 -1.35 1.97
CA PRO A 27 -7.22 -0.92 0.74
C PRO A 27 -7.88 0.28 0.06
N SER A 28 -9.17 0.53 0.29
CA SER A 28 -9.87 1.74 -0.19
C SER A 28 -9.24 3.04 0.29
N MET A 29 -8.48 3.02 1.40
CA MET A 29 -7.74 4.19 1.89
C MET A 29 -6.57 4.59 0.98
N LEU A 30 -6.12 3.74 0.06
CA LEU A 30 -5.08 4.06 -0.92
C LEU A 30 -5.45 5.22 -1.86
N ASP A 31 -6.73 5.54 -1.99
CA ASP A 31 -7.18 6.70 -2.76
C ASP A 31 -7.09 8.01 -1.96
N SER A 32 -6.93 7.91 -0.64
CA SER A 32 -6.81 9.05 0.28
C SER A 32 -5.36 9.34 0.69
N ILE A 33 -4.41 8.47 0.34
CA ILE A 33 -2.98 8.65 0.64
C ILE A 33 -2.16 8.71 -0.64
N TRP A 34 -1.00 9.36 -0.55
CA TRP A 34 -0.03 9.32 -1.64
C TRP A 34 0.53 7.91 -1.80
N LYS A 35 0.62 7.43 -3.04
CA LYS A 35 1.29 6.18 -3.43
C LYS A 35 2.23 6.47 -4.61
N PRO A 36 3.34 5.74 -4.76
CA PRO A 36 4.22 5.90 -5.90
C PRO A 36 3.54 5.40 -7.19
N ASP A 37 3.75 6.13 -8.28
CA ASP A 37 3.26 5.76 -9.61
C ASP A 37 4.16 4.68 -10.23
N LEU A 38 3.94 3.42 -9.85
CA LEU A 38 4.66 2.29 -10.42
C LEU A 38 4.06 1.84 -11.76
N PHE A 39 4.89 1.74 -12.79
CA PHE A 39 4.54 1.16 -14.07
C PHE A 39 5.64 0.17 -14.54
N PHE A 40 5.26 -0.82 -15.36
CA PHE A 40 6.21 -1.75 -15.97
C PHE A 40 6.48 -1.31 -17.42
N ALA A 41 7.67 -0.77 -17.70
CA ALA A 41 7.98 -0.14 -18.99
C ALA A 41 7.86 -1.05 -20.23
N ASN A 42 7.90 -2.38 -20.06
CA ASN A 42 7.82 -3.37 -21.16
C ASN A 42 6.48 -4.11 -21.19
N GLU A 43 5.47 -3.57 -20.53
CA GLU A 43 4.15 -4.17 -20.48
C GLU A 43 3.45 -4.04 -21.85
N LYS A 44 3.19 -5.18 -22.51
CA LYS A 44 2.34 -5.25 -23.73
C LYS A 44 0.84 -5.28 -23.41
N GLY A 45 0.49 -5.32 -22.12
CA GLY A 45 -0.85 -5.39 -21.56
C GLY A 45 -0.83 -6.10 -20.20
N ALA A 46 -1.01 -5.35 -19.12
CA ALA A 46 -1.26 -5.81 -17.77
C ALA A 46 -2.74 -5.55 -17.51
N ASN A 47 -3.49 -6.64 -17.43
CA ASN A 47 -4.75 -6.58 -16.73
C ASN A 47 -4.40 -6.66 -15.24
N PHE A 48 -4.63 -5.57 -14.50
CA PHE A 48 -4.79 -5.70 -13.07
C PHE A 48 -5.91 -6.72 -12.87
N HIS A 49 -5.63 -7.85 -12.22
CA HIS A 49 -6.66 -8.84 -11.97
C HIS A 49 -7.67 -8.26 -10.97
N GLU A 50 -8.70 -7.58 -11.47
CA GLU A 50 -9.94 -7.24 -10.74
C GLU A 50 -10.78 -8.50 -10.50
N VAL A 51 -10.16 -9.57 -10.00
CA VAL A 51 -10.82 -10.85 -9.81
C VAL A 51 -10.96 -11.11 -8.32
N THR A 52 -12.08 -10.60 -7.79
CA THR A 52 -12.78 -11.05 -6.57
C THR A 52 -11.97 -10.97 -5.26
N THR A 53 -12.28 -9.92 -4.49
CA THR A 53 -11.68 -9.51 -3.21
C THR A 53 -10.27 -8.95 -3.35
N ASP A 54 -10.11 -7.66 -3.04
CA ASP A 54 -8.82 -6.97 -3.00
C ASP A 54 -7.89 -7.67 -2.01
N ASN A 55 -7.05 -8.60 -2.49
CA ASN A 55 -5.92 -9.16 -1.73
C ASN A 55 -4.80 -8.13 -1.58
N LYS A 56 -5.20 -6.91 -1.22
CA LYS A 56 -4.34 -5.77 -1.00
C LYS A 56 -4.15 -5.63 0.50
N LEU A 57 -2.91 -5.51 0.93
CA LEU A 57 -2.57 -5.17 2.32
C LEU A 57 -2.05 -3.74 2.34
N LEU A 58 -2.64 -2.87 3.16
CA LEU A 58 -2.08 -1.57 3.51
C LEU A 58 -1.79 -1.55 5.01
N ARG A 59 -0.52 -1.33 5.38
CA ARG A 59 -0.08 -1.19 6.77
C ARG A 59 0.73 0.08 6.96
N ILE A 60 0.39 0.87 7.97
CA ILE A 60 1.14 2.07 8.37
C ILE A 60 1.77 1.82 9.74
N PHE A 61 3.06 2.08 9.88
CA PHE A 61 3.78 2.00 11.16
C PHE A 61 3.88 3.38 11.81
N LYS A 62 4.06 3.41 13.15
CA LYS A 62 4.16 4.66 13.94
C LYS A 62 5.10 5.72 13.38
N ASN A 63 6.22 5.30 12.77
CA ASN A 63 7.23 6.20 12.21
C ASN A 63 6.91 6.71 10.78
N GLY A 64 5.70 6.48 10.28
CA GLY A 64 5.28 6.85 8.93
C GLY A 64 5.72 5.88 7.83
N ASN A 65 6.34 4.74 8.17
CA ASN A 65 6.59 3.70 7.17
C ASN A 65 5.26 3.11 6.69
N VAL A 66 5.13 2.94 5.37
CA VAL A 66 3.97 2.33 4.74
C VAL A 66 4.40 1.05 4.04
N LEU A 67 3.62 -0.01 4.20
CA LEU A 67 3.73 -1.26 3.46
C LEU A 67 2.45 -1.44 2.64
N TYR A 68 2.63 -1.60 1.33
CA TYR A 68 1.58 -1.97 0.39
C TYR A 68 1.95 -3.29 -0.30
N SER A 69 1.05 -4.27 -0.28
CA SER A 69 1.24 -5.56 -0.95
C SER A 69 0.05 -5.87 -1.85
N ILE A 70 0.31 -6.29 -3.09
CA ILE A 70 -0.66 -6.83 -4.04
C ILE A 70 -0.17 -8.11 -4.69
#